data_AF-C5B5Y7-F1
#
_entry.id   AF-C5B5Y7-F1
#
_cell.length_a   1.000
_cell.length_b   1.000
_cell.length_c   1.000
_cell.angle_alpha   90.00
_cell.angle_beta   90.00
_cell.angle_gamma   90.00
#
_symmetry.space_group_name_H-M   'P 1'
#
loop_
_entity.id
_entity.type
_entity.pdbx_description
1 polymer ?
#
loop_
_entity_poly.entity_id
_entity_poly.type
_entity_poly.pdbx_seq_one_letter_code
_entity_poly.pdbx_strand_id
1 'polypeptide(L)'
;MECPLMARVIPAEALAFLSGALDEGAMTGIRVAGVDPTPGGPRVRFEVPPMRRRRGDTRPLPDREAIAELVSRMVALRWKDSPEPRALPEYPPMDLMMNHSLVIGDYTETDSGWYWLLSTAAGWIEETGIPQGFRSTQIKQKFGTLRWYCSAAEDADRMQAGKIIRAAEWVSGAVCETCGAPGQTRTGGWIRTLCDVHAKKR
;
A
#
# COMPACT_ATOMS: atom_id res chain seq x y z
N MET A 1 -11.73 8.85 24.61
CA MET A 1 -11.61 10.27 24.21
C MET A 1 -10.62 10.32 23.06
N GLU A 2 -11.11 10.29 21.82
CA GLU A 2 -10.24 10.52 20.66
C GLU A 2 -9.77 11.98 20.68
N CYS A 3 -8.48 12.19 20.53
CA CYS A 3 -7.90 13.52 20.44
C CYS A 3 -8.36 14.19 19.13
N PRO A 4 -8.95 15.39 19.13
CA PRO A 4 -9.46 16.06 17.92
C PRO A 4 -8.43 16.24 16.80
N LEU A 5 -7.13 16.17 17.14
CA LEU A 5 -6.02 16.20 16.20
C LEU A 5 -5.92 14.91 15.38
N MET A 6 -6.13 13.73 15.98
CA MET A 6 -6.05 12.44 15.28
C MET A 6 -7.14 12.29 14.21
N ALA A 7 -8.33 12.83 14.48
CA ALA A 7 -9.47 12.83 13.56
C ALA A 7 -9.20 13.60 12.25
N ARG A 8 -8.17 14.47 12.21
CA ARG A 8 -7.76 15.19 10.99
C ARG A 8 -6.50 14.65 10.35
N VAL A 9 -5.55 14.15 11.16
CA VAL A 9 -4.24 13.70 10.66
C VAL A 9 -4.34 12.36 9.92
N ILE A 10 -5.11 11.40 10.44
CA ILE A 10 -5.24 10.06 9.84
C ILE A 10 -5.90 10.15 8.43
N PRO A 11 -7.04 10.84 8.24
CA PRO A 11 -7.58 11.09 6.91
C PRO A 11 -6.63 11.81 5.96
N ALA A 12 -5.86 12.78 6.45
CA ALA A 12 -4.92 13.54 5.64
C ALA A 12 -3.75 12.67 5.14
N GLU A 13 -3.20 11.81 6.00
CA GLU A 13 -2.15 10.87 5.59
C GLU A 13 -2.69 9.87 4.55
N ALA A 14 -3.89 9.34 4.77
CA ALA A 14 -4.51 8.41 3.83
C ALA A 14 -4.79 9.06 2.46
N LEU A 15 -5.27 10.31 2.45
CA LEU A 15 -5.44 11.08 1.21
C LEU A 15 -4.11 11.38 0.51
N ALA A 16 -3.03 11.61 1.26
CA ALA A 16 -1.70 11.83 0.68
C ALA A 16 -1.20 10.57 -0.04
N PHE A 17 -1.37 9.38 0.54
CA PHE A 17 -1.05 8.12 -0.14
C PHE A 17 -1.91 7.90 -1.39
N LEU A 18 -3.23 8.15 -1.31
CA LEU A 18 -4.11 7.99 -2.47
C LEU A 18 -3.75 8.93 -3.62
N SER A 19 -3.49 10.20 -3.29
CA SER A 19 -3.14 11.22 -4.28
C SER A 19 -1.76 10.97 -4.91
N GLY A 20 -0.84 10.33 -4.18
CA GLY A 20 0.43 9.90 -4.74
C GLY A 20 0.33 8.64 -5.61
N ALA A 21 -0.65 7.77 -5.34
CA ALA A 21 -0.82 6.50 -6.05
C ALA A 21 -1.69 6.66 -7.31
N LEU A 22 -2.67 7.55 -7.28
CA LEU A 22 -3.62 7.77 -8.36
C LEU A 22 -3.30 9.09 -9.07
N ASP A 23 -3.29 9.08 -10.41
CA ASP A 23 -3.23 10.32 -11.18
C ASP A 23 -4.48 11.19 -10.95
N GLU A 24 -4.45 12.46 -11.36
CA GLU A 24 -5.58 13.40 -11.15
C GLU A 24 -6.92 12.86 -11.69
N GLY A 25 -6.88 12.14 -12.81
CA GLY A 25 -8.06 11.52 -13.41
C GLY A 25 -8.62 10.38 -12.57
N ALA A 26 -7.75 9.51 -12.05
CA ALA A 26 -8.12 8.38 -11.20
C ALA A 26 -8.48 8.81 -9.77
N MET A 27 -7.98 9.94 -9.29
CA MET A 27 -8.36 10.49 -7.98
C MET A 27 -9.74 11.17 -8.00
N THR A 28 -10.20 11.59 -9.18
CA THR A 28 -11.43 12.39 -9.33
C THR A 28 -12.66 11.76 -8.66
N GLY A 29 -13.22 12.47 -7.67
CA GLY A 29 -14.45 12.10 -6.98
C GLY A 29 -14.27 11.21 -5.75
N ILE A 30 -13.06 10.71 -5.45
CA ILE A 30 -12.81 10.01 -4.19
C ILE A 30 -12.89 10.99 -3.02
N ARG A 31 -13.58 10.63 -1.95
CA ARG A 31 -13.74 11.46 -0.75
C ARG A 31 -13.60 10.62 0.52
N VAL A 32 -13.19 11.26 1.62
CA VAL A 32 -13.23 10.64 2.95
C VAL A 32 -14.64 10.77 3.51
N ALA A 33 -15.25 9.65 3.84
CA ALA A 33 -16.58 9.56 4.46
C ALA A 33 -16.52 9.44 6.00
N GLY A 34 -15.35 9.13 6.56
CA GLY A 34 -15.14 9.04 8.00
C GLY A 34 -13.93 8.21 8.39
N VAL A 35 -13.73 8.07 9.69
CA VAL A 35 -12.75 7.16 10.29
C VAL A 35 -13.49 6.23 11.22
N ASP A 36 -13.33 4.92 11.01
CA ASP A 36 -13.96 3.88 11.81
C ASP A 36 -12.90 3.24 12.73
N PRO A 37 -13.12 3.19 14.05
CA PRO A 37 -12.23 2.47 14.95
C PRO A 37 -12.36 0.97 14.73
N THR A 38 -11.23 0.27 14.59
CA THR A 38 -11.21 -1.20 14.47
C THR A 38 -10.11 -1.81 15.34
N PRO A 39 -10.15 -3.12 15.65
CA PRO A 39 -9.06 -3.80 16.36
C PRO A 39 -7.69 -3.73 15.64
N GLY A 40 -7.70 -3.48 14.32
CA GLY A 40 -6.51 -3.29 13.49
C GLY A 40 -6.00 -1.84 13.45
N GLY A 41 -6.64 -0.92 14.18
CA GLY A 41 -6.38 0.52 14.14
C GLY A 41 -7.48 1.32 13.42
N PRO A 42 -7.31 2.64 13.28
CA PRO A 42 -8.32 3.52 12.70
C PRO A 42 -8.37 3.38 11.18
N ARG A 43 -9.53 2.96 10.65
CA ARG A 43 -9.75 2.71 9.22
C ARG A 43 -10.40 3.93 8.57
N VAL A 44 -9.78 4.45 7.52
CA VAL A 44 -10.38 5.56 6.75
C VAL A 44 -11.41 4.98 5.80
N ARG A 45 -12.66 5.40 5.93
CA ARG A 45 -13.73 5.01 5.00
C ARG A 45 -13.74 5.98 3.82
N PHE A 46 -13.60 5.45 2.63
CA PHE A 46 -13.63 6.22 1.38
C PHE A 46 -14.95 6.02 0.65
N GLU A 47 -15.47 7.10 0.07
CA GLU A 47 -16.44 7.04 -1.02
C GLU A 47 -15.66 7.00 -2.34
N VAL A 48 -15.76 5.88 -3.07
CA VAL A 48 -15.03 5.65 -4.33
C VAL A 48 -16.05 5.49 -5.46
N PRO A 49 -16.39 6.56 -6.21
CA PRO A 49 -17.33 6.44 -7.31
C PRO A 49 -16.74 5.60 -8.46
N PRO A 50 -17.55 4.92 -9.27
CA PRO A 50 -17.06 4.13 -10.40
C PRO A 50 -16.38 5.02 -11.44
N MET A 51 -15.23 4.58 -11.94
CA MET A 51 -14.50 5.30 -12.99
C MET A 51 -15.08 4.95 -14.37
N ARG A 52 -15.47 5.96 -15.15
CA ARG A 52 -15.91 5.75 -16.53
C ARG A 52 -14.70 5.63 -17.45
N ARG A 53 -14.54 4.48 -18.10
CA ARG A 53 -13.55 4.30 -19.18
C ARG A 53 -13.96 5.12 -20.39
N ARG A 54 -13.02 5.88 -20.96
CA ARG A 54 -13.20 6.44 -22.31
C ARG A 54 -13.18 5.29 -23.31
N ARG A 55 -14.07 5.36 -24.30
CA ARG A 55 -14.13 4.37 -25.39
C ARG A 55 -12.78 4.35 -26.12
N GLY A 56 -12.18 3.15 -26.23
CA GLY A 56 -10.89 2.96 -26.90
C GLY A 56 -9.65 3.06 -26.01
N ASP A 57 -9.76 3.38 -24.71
CA ASP A 57 -8.62 3.31 -23.79
C ASP A 57 -8.34 1.85 -23.41
N THR A 58 -7.21 1.32 -23.88
CA THR A 58 -6.73 -0.05 -23.62
C THR A 58 -5.77 -0.14 -22.44
N ARG A 59 -5.39 1.00 -21.84
CA ARG A 59 -4.45 0.99 -20.71
C ARG A 59 -5.08 0.31 -19.49
N PRO A 60 -4.30 -0.47 -18.73
CA PRO A 60 -4.74 -0.95 -17.43
C PRO A 60 -5.12 0.24 -16.55
N LEU A 61 -6.35 0.26 -16.05
CA LEU A 61 -6.77 1.26 -15.08
C LEU A 61 -6.44 0.77 -13.66
N PRO A 62 -6.10 1.69 -12.74
CA PRO A 62 -6.00 1.35 -11.34
C PRO A 62 -7.35 0.84 -10.81
N ASP A 63 -7.31 -0.24 -10.03
CA ASP A 63 -8.44 -0.68 -9.23
C ASP A 63 -8.57 0.25 -8.02
N ARG A 64 -9.36 1.33 -8.19
CA ARG A 64 -9.48 2.42 -7.21
C ARG A 64 -10.03 1.94 -5.88
N GLU A 65 -10.94 0.97 -5.89
CA GLU A 65 -11.51 0.40 -4.68
C GLU A 65 -10.45 -0.41 -3.93
N ALA A 66 -9.71 -1.28 -4.64
CA ALA A 66 -8.63 -2.05 -4.02
C ALA A 66 -7.50 -1.16 -3.48
N ILE A 67 -7.15 -0.09 -4.20
CA ILE A 67 -6.13 0.88 -3.78
C ILE A 67 -6.59 1.67 -2.54
N ALA A 68 -7.83 2.17 -2.53
CA ALA A 68 -8.39 2.87 -1.37
C ALA A 68 -8.48 1.97 -0.14
N GLU A 69 -8.89 0.72 -0.34
CA GLU A 69 -8.96 -0.29 0.71
C GLU A 69 -7.57 -0.60 1.28
N LEU A 70 -6.56 -0.83 0.42
CA LEU A 70 -5.19 -1.07 0.84
C LEU A 70 -4.62 0.11 1.63
N VAL A 71 -4.81 1.35 1.16
CA VAL A 71 -4.37 2.56 1.86
C VAL A 71 -5.03 2.67 3.22
N SER A 72 -6.34 2.43 3.32
CA SER A 72 -7.06 2.43 4.59
C SER A 72 -6.51 1.39 5.57
N ARG A 73 -6.18 0.17 5.10
CA ARG A 73 -5.60 -0.89 5.95
C ARG A 73 -4.19 -0.51 6.41
N MET A 74 -3.38 0.04 5.50
CA MET A 74 -2.01 0.43 5.77
C MET A 74 -1.95 1.55 6.81
N VAL A 75 -2.81 2.57 6.67
CA VAL A 75 -2.92 3.65 7.66
C VAL A 75 -3.44 3.12 8.99
N ALA A 76 -4.44 2.24 9.01
CA ALA A 76 -4.90 1.62 10.25
C ALA A 76 -3.76 0.91 10.99
N LEU A 77 -2.98 0.10 10.29
CA LEU A 77 -1.85 -0.63 10.86
C LEU A 77 -0.75 0.31 11.38
N ARG A 78 -0.47 1.40 10.65
CA ARG A 78 0.50 2.45 11.04
C ARG A 78 0.09 3.22 12.29
N TRP A 79 -1.21 3.38 12.52
CA TRP A 79 -1.75 4.14 13.66
C TRP A 79 -2.33 3.26 14.77
N LYS A 80 -2.21 1.95 14.65
CA LYS A 80 -2.73 0.99 15.63
C LYS A 80 -2.11 1.26 17.01
N ASP A 81 -2.99 1.51 17.99
CA ASP A 81 -2.64 1.74 19.40
C ASP A 81 -1.56 2.83 19.62
N SER A 82 -1.47 3.80 18.70
CA SER A 82 -0.39 4.80 18.69
C SER A 82 -0.91 6.21 18.41
N PRO A 83 -0.44 7.24 19.15
CA PRO A 83 -0.82 8.64 18.92
C PRO A 83 -0.13 9.28 17.70
N GLU A 84 0.86 8.58 17.11
CA GLU A 84 1.62 8.98 15.93
C GLU A 84 1.88 7.77 15.02
N PRO A 85 2.29 7.93 13.74
CA PRO A 85 2.63 6.79 12.90
C PRO A 85 3.73 5.95 13.53
N ARG A 86 3.46 4.66 13.73
CA ARG A 86 4.40 3.71 14.35
C ARG A 86 5.73 3.68 13.60
N ALA A 87 6.81 3.63 14.35
CA ALA A 87 8.14 3.39 13.82
C ALA A 87 8.20 2.03 13.11
N LEU A 88 9.08 1.94 12.12
CA LEU A 88 9.39 0.67 11.47
C LEU A 88 9.97 -0.32 12.50
N PRO A 89 9.71 -1.64 12.35
CA PRO A 89 10.40 -2.65 13.14
C PRO A 89 11.91 -2.54 12.98
N GLU A 90 12.66 -3.04 13.96
CA GLU A 90 14.12 -3.09 13.91
C GLU A 90 14.64 -3.90 12.71
N TYR A 91 13.97 -5.03 12.41
CA TYR A 91 14.31 -5.92 11.29
C TYR A 91 13.09 -6.19 10.39
N PRO A 92 12.69 -5.26 9.52
CA PRO A 92 11.45 -5.38 8.75
C PRO A 92 11.34 -6.63 7.87
N PRO A 93 12.38 -7.07 7.13
CA PRO A 93 12.30 -8.32 6.35
C PRO A 93 12.06 -9.55 7.23
N MET A 94 12.69 -9.61 8.41
CA MET A 94 12.48 -10.71 9.36
C MET A 94 11.08 -10.69 9.95
N ASP A 95 10.58 -9.50 10.31
CA ASP A 95 9.21 -9.34 10.83
C ASP A 95 8.16 -9.79 9.80
N LEU A 96 8.31 -9.39 8.53
CA LEU A 96 7.44 -9.85 7.43
C LEU A 96 7.47 -11.37 7.28
N MET A 97 8.67 -11.98 7.29
CA MET A 97 8.82 -13.42 7.14
C MET A 97 8.20 -14.18 8.32
N MET A 98 8.30 -13.66 9.56
CA MET A 98 7.73 -14.31 10.74
C MET A 98 6.21 -14.17 10.80
N ASN A 99 5.69 -12.97 10.53
CA ASN A 99 4.27 -12.66 10.69
C ASN A 99 3.42 -13.02 9.47
N HIS A 100 4.03 -13.14 8.29
CA HIS A 100 3.34 -13.42 7.03
C HIS A 100 4.00 -14.55 6.21
N SER A 101 4.59 -15.54 6.88
CA SER A 101 5.36 -16.64 6.25
C SER A 101 4.63 -17.37 5.12
N LEU A 102 3.31 -17.46 5.17
CA LEU A 102 2.49 -18.12 4.14
C LEU A 102 2.39 -17.32 2.84
N VAL A 103 2.60 -16.01 2.90
CA VAL A 103 2.53 -15.11 1.74
C VAL A 103 3.91 -14.59 1.37
N ILE A 104 4.72 -14.14 2.34
CA ILE A 104 6.08 -13.66 2.20
C ILE A 104 7.02 -14.67 2.88
N GLY A 105 7.36 -15.72 2.14
CA GLY A 105 8.18 -16.83 2.65
C GLY A 105 9.69 -16.69 2.41
N ASP A 106 10.16 -15.60 1.80
CA ASP A 106 11.56 -15.37 1.45
C ASP A 106 11.92 -13.88 1.58
N TYR A 107 13.20 -13.55 1.43
CA TYR A 107 13.73 -12.19 1.53
C TYR A 107 13.10 -11.23 0.50
N THR A 108 12.83 -10.00 0.94
CA THR A 108 12.35 -8.92 0.09
C THR A 108 13.50 -8.03 -0.35
N GLU A 109 13.71 -7.86 -1.66
CA GLU A 109 14.69 -6.94 -2.25
C GLU A 109 14.15 -5.49 -2.26
N THR A 110 13.71 -5.00 -1.09
CA THR A 110 13.06 -3.71 -0.89
C THR A 110 13.63 -3.01 0.36
N ASP A 111 13.60 -1.69 0.39
CA ASP A 111 13.96 -0.93 1.57
C ASP A 111 12.86 -0.97 2.65
N SER A 112 13.26 -0.74 3.91
CA SER A 112 12.43 -0.86 5.11
C SER A 112 11.14 -0.03 5.11
N GLY A 113 11.09 1.07 4.37
CA GLY A 113 9.93 1.97 4.33
C GLY A 113 8.68 1.32 3.74
N TRP A 114 8.81 0.26 2.94
CA TRP A 114 7.66 -0.47 2.41
C TRP A 114 7.11 -1.56 3.33
N TYR A 115 7.65 -1.71 4.53
CA TYR A 115 7.17 -2.67 5.53
C TYR A 115 5.65 -2.62 5.74
N TRP A 116 5.10 -1.44 6.02
CA TRP A 116 3.67 -1.29 6.28
C TRP A 116 2.81 -1.66 5.07
N LEU A 117 3.28 -1.34 3.87
CA LEU A 117 2.60 -1.69 2.62
C LEU A 117 2.59 -3.21 2.40
N LEU A 118 3.74 -3.86 2.58
CA LEU A 118 3.90 -5.30 2.40
C LEU A 118 3.14 -6.10 3.45
N SER A 119 3.25 -5.74 4.73
CA SER A 119 2.51 -6.38 5.82
C SER A 119 1.00 -6.25 5.63
N THR A 120 0.55 -5.06 5.19
CA THR A 120 -0.86 -4.83 4.88
C THR A 120 -1.37 -5.71 3.75
N ALA A 121 -0.63 -5.76 2.64
CA ALA A 121 -1.01 -6.58 1.49
C ALA A 121 -1.00 -8.07 1.83
N ALA A 122 0.01 -8.54 2.56
CA ALA A 122 0.10 -9.93 2.99
C ALA A 122 -1.03 -10.32 3.95
N GLY A 123 -1.27 -9.52 4.99
CA GLY A 123 -2.38 -9.75 5.91
C GLY A 123 -3.74 -9.73 5.22
N TRP A 124 -3.93 -8.89 4.19
CA TRP A 124 -5.17 -8.88 3.42
C TRP A 124 -5.33 -10.13 2.54
N ILE A 125 -4.24 -10.65 1.97
CA ILE A 125 -4.25 -11.93 1.25
C ILE A 125 -4.59 -13.09 2.20
N GLU A 126 -4.01 -13.10 3.40
CA GLU A 126 -4.31 -14.10 4.44
C GLU A 126 -5.77 -14.07 4.85
N GLU A 127 -6.33 -12.87 5.10
CA GLU A 127 -7.73 -12.68 5.47
C GLU A 127 -8.71 -13.13 4.38
N THR A 128 -8.38 -12.86 3.11
CA THR A 128 -9.27 -13.19 1.98
C THR A 128 -9.10 -14.61 1.45
N GLY A 129 -8.14 -15.36 2.00
CA GLY A 129 -7.83 -16.73 1.63
C GLY A 129 -6.65 -16.81 0.66
N ILE A 130 -5.63 -17.55 1.08
CA ILE A 130 -4.44 -17.80 0.28
C ILE A 130 -4.79 -18.79 -0.85
N PRO A 131 -4.59 -18.43 -2.14
CA PRO A 131 -4.89 -19.32 -3.26
C PRO A 131 -4.10 -20.63 -3.20
N GLN A 132 -4.66 -21.71 -3.74
CA GLN A 132 -3.97 -22.99 -3.79
C GLN A 132 -2.64 -22.87 -4.56
N GLY A 133 -1.56 -23.36 -3.95
CA GLY A 133 -0.22 -23.30 -4.54
C GLY A 133 0.36 -21.89 -4.61
N PHE A 134 -0.24 -20.91 -3.92
CA PHE A 134 0.29 -19.55 -3.87
C PHE A 134 1.71 -19.54 -3.30
N ARG A 135 2.61 -18.87 -4.00
CA ARG A 135 3.98 -18.62 -3.56
C ARG A 135 4.46 -17.29 -4.11
N SER A 136 4.94 -16.41 -3.24
CA SER A 136 5.72 -15.25 -3.67
C SER A 136 7.07 -15.72 -4.20
N THR A 137 7.37 -15.41 -5.47
CA THR A 137 8.61 -15.84 -6.12
C THR A 137 9.68 -14.76 -6.08
N GLN A 138 9.30 -13.49 -6.08
CA GLN A 138 10.21 -12.37 -5.89
C GLN A 138 9.46 -11.09 -5.52
N ILE A 139 9.95 -10.38 -4.51
CA ILE A 139 9.43 -9.07 -4.09
C ILE A 139 10.60 -8.08 -4.15
N LYS A 140 10.54 -7.08 -5.04
CA LYS A 140 11.68 -6.18 -5.28
C LYS A 140 11.28 -4.76 -5.64
N GLN A 141 12.23 -3.85 -5.48
CA GLN A 141 12.17 -2.53 -6.08
C GLN A 141 12.49 -2.58 -7.58
N LYS A 142 11.71 -1.87 -8.40
CA LYS A 142 12.01 -1.65 -9.81
C LYS A 142 11.44 -0.30 -10.27
N PHE A 143 12.28 0.58 -10.79
CA PHE A 143 11.91 1.92 -11.27
C PHE A 143 11.14 2.77 -10.26
N GLY A 144 11.53 2.71 -8.98
CA GLY A 144 10.89 3.48 -7.91
C GLY A 144 9.62 2.86 -7.35
N THR A 145 9.16 1.73 -7.87
CA THR A 145 7.95 1.05 -7.41
C THR A 145 8.21 -0.40 -7.04
N LEU A 146 7.27 -1.01 -6.34
CA LEU A 146 7.27 -2.41 -5.97
C LEU A 146 6.98 -3.28 -7.20
N ARG A 147 7.63 -4.44 -7.28
CA ARG A 147 7.25 -5.56 -8.11
C ARG A 147 7.14 -6.81 -7.26
N TRP A 148 5.97 -7.42 -7.30
CA TRP A 148 5.65 -8.59 -6.51
C TRP A 148 5.18 -9.72 -7.44
N TYR A 149 6.12 -10.61 -7.74
CA TYR A 149 5.89 -11.79 -8.53
C TYR A 149 5.40 -12.95 -7.64
N CYS A 150 4.37 -13.64 -8.10
CA CYS A 150 3.84 -14.82 -7.43
C CYS A 150 3.44 -15.89 -8.45
N SER A 151 3.33 -17.13 -7.98
CA SER A 151 2.75 -18.26 -8.70
C SER A 151 1.58 -18.81 -7.89
N ALA A 152 0.53 -19.30 -8.56
CA ALA A 152 -0.58 -20.02 -7.94
C ALA A 152 -1.17 -21.02 -8.96
N ALA A 153 -2.04 -21.91 -8.51
CA ALA A 153 -2.76 -22.84 -9.40
C ALA A 153 -3.72 -22.10 -10.34
N GLU A 154 -4.32 -21.02 -9.86
CA GLU A 154 -5.15 -20.10 -10.65
C GLU A 154 -4.29 -18.99 -11.27
N ASP A 155 -4.79 -18.41 -12.37
CA ASP A 155 -4.19 -17.23 -12.98
C ASP A 155 -4.15 -16.05 -12.00
N ALA A 156 -2.95 -15.53 -11.76
CA ALA A 156 -2.71 -14.43 -10.84
C ALA A 156 -3.56 -13.20 -11.16
N ASP A 157 -3.87 -12.93 -12.43
CA ASP A 157 -4.67 -11.75 -12.79
C ASP A 157 -6.14 -11.86 -12.40
N ARG A 158 -6.63 -13.10 -12.20
CA ARG A 158 -8.03 -13.42 -11.89
C ARG A 158 -8.29 -13.60 -10.39
N MET A 159 -7.28 -14.00 -9.63
CA MET A 159 -7.41 -14.25 -8.20
C MET A 159 -7.46 -12.96 -7.37
N GLN A 160 -8.11 -13.02 -6.19
CA GLN A 160 -8.20 -11.89 -5.27
C GLN A 160 -6.81 -11.42 -4.81
N ALA A 161 -5.89 -12.35 -4.53
CA ALA A 161 -4.52 -12.03 -4.14
C ALA A 161 -3.76 -11.20 -5.20
N GLY A 162 -3.99 -11.45 -6.50
CA GLY A 162 -3.38 -10.67 -7.56
C GLY A 162 -3.95 -9.25 -7.67
N LYS A 163 -5.23 -9.03 -7.35
CA LYS A 163 -5.79 -7.67 -7.21
C LYS A 163 -5.11 -6.91 -6.07
N ILE A 164 -4.91 -7.56 -4.93
CA ILE A 164 -4.23 -6.98 -3.77
C ILE A 164 -2.78 -6.63 -4.10
N ILE A 165 -2.05 -7.55 -4.74
CA ILE A 165 -0.68 -7.33 -5.21
C ILE A 165 -0.61 -6.14 -6.16
N ARG A 166 -1.49 -6.07 -7.18
CA ARG A 166 -1.52 -4.93 -8.11
C ARG A 166 -1.80 -3.61 -7.41
N ALA A 167 -2.68 -3.60 -6.41
CA ALA A 167 -2.91 -2.42 -5.59
C ALA A 167 -1.65 -2.01 -4.81
N ALA A 168 -0.91 -2.97 -4.26
CA ALA A 168 0.35 -2.71 -3.56
C ALA A 168 1.45 -2.18 -4.49
N GLU A 169 1.59 -2.75 -5.68
CA GLU A 169 2.48 -2.21 -6.71
C GLU A 169 2.13 -0.75 -7.04
N TRP A 170 0.84 -0.43 -7.16
CA TRP A 170 0.38 0.93 -7.43
C TRP A 170 0.67 1.90 -6.28
N VAL A 171 0.33 1.51 -5.05
CA VAL A 171 0.50 2.34 -3.85
C VAL A 171 1.98 2.57 -3.53
N SER A 172 2.87 1.65 -3.89
CA SER A 172 4.31 1.81 -3.63
C SER A 172 4.92 3.08 -4.22
N GLY A 173 4.38 3.61 -5.33
CA GLY A 173 4.80 4.88 -5.94
C GLY A 173 4.48 6.12 -5.10
N ALA A 174 3.67 5.96 -4.05
CA ALA A 174 3.26 6.99 -3.10
C ALA A 174 3.89 6.82 -1.71
N VAL A 175 4.66 5.75 -1.49
CA VAL A 175 5.22 5.40 -0.18
C VAL A 175 6.72 5.54 -0.22
N CYS A 176 7.27 6.39 0.66
CA CYS A 176 8.71 6.55 0.77
C CYS A 176 9.38 5.22 1.12
N GLU A 177 10.25 4.72 0.24
CA GLU A 177 10.91 3.43 0.40
C GLU A 177 11.85 3.39 1.62
N THR A 178 12.25 4.53 2.19
CA THR A 178 13.09 4.59 3.39
C THR A 178 12.32 4.61 4.71
N CYS A 179 11.18 5.29 4.80
CA CYS A 179 10.49 5.53 6.10
C CYS A 179 9.00 5.21 6.10
N GLY A 180 8.41 4.90 4.95
CA GLY A 180 6.98 4.59 4.83
C GLY A 180 6.03 5.78 4.92
N ALA A 181 6.53 7.01 5.10
CA ALA A 181 5.72 8.22 4.99
C ALA A 181 5.28 8.46 3.53
N PRO A 182 4.25 9.30 3.29
CA PRO A 182 3.89 9.73 1.95
C PRO A 182 5.10 10.29 1.18
N GLY A 183 5.23 9.88 -0.06
CA GLY A 183 6.32 10.25 -0.95
C GLY A 183 5.88 10.28 -2.40
N GLN A 184 6.82 10.56 -3.28
CA GLN A 184 6.61 10.53 -4.73
C GLN A 184 7.85 9.99 -5.42
N THR A 185 7.64 9.41 -6.60
CA THR A 185 8.74 8.96 -7.44
C THR A 185 9.63 10.13 -7.86
N ARG A 186 10.93 10.00 -7.63
CA ARG A 186 11.97 10.98 -7.94
C ARG A 186 12.76 10.51 -9.15
N THR A 187 12.91 11.40 -10.13
CA THR A 187 13.66 11.18 -11.38
C THR A 187 14.96 11.98 -11.39
N GLY A 188 15.86 11.69 -12.34
CA GLY A 188 17.16 12.38 -12.45
C GLY A 188 18.37 11.56 -11.97
N GLY A 189 18.20 10.25 -11.79
CA GLY A 189 19.23 9.31 -11.35
C GLY A 189 18.61 7.91 -11.18
N TRP A 190 19.07 7.15 -10.18
CA TRP A 190 18.37 5.92 -9.77
C TRP A 190 16.96 6.28 -9.28
N ILE A 191 15.94 5.78 -9.99
CA ILE A 191 14.54 6.11 -9.70
C ILE A 191 14.13 5.47 -8.38
N ARG A 192 13.63 6.29 -7.45
CA ARG A 192 13.21 5.91 -6.08
C ARG A 192 11.93 6.64 -5.72
N THR A 193 11.12 6.08 -4.84
CA THR A 193 9.99 6.80 -4.24
C THR A 193 10.38 7.31 -2.87
N LEU A 194 10.46 8.63 -2.70
CA LEU A 194 10.99 9.28 -1.51
C LEU A 194 10.11 10.45 -1.05
N CYS A 195 9.97 10.59 0.27
CA CYS A 195 9.49 11.83 0.88
C CYS A 195 10.54 12.93 0.75
N ASP A 196 10.15 14.20 0.92
CA ASP A 196 11.04 15.35 0.73
C ASP A 196 12.28 15.30 1.64
N VAL A 197 12.13 14.77 2.86
CA VAL A 197 13.24 14.64 3.82
C VAL A 197 14.31 13.70 3.30
N HIS A 198 13.94 12.55 2.73
CA HIS A 198 14.89 11.57 2.20
C HIS A 198 15.37 11.92 0.79
N ALA A 199 14.59 12.69 0.02
CA ALA A 199 15.02 13.20 -1.28
C ALA A 199 16.16 14.23 -1.14
N LYS A 200 16.15 15.08 -0.11
CA LYS A 200 17.18 16.11 0.14
C LYS A 200 18.52 15.57 0.65
N LYS A 201 18.55 14.35 1.19
CA LYS A 201 19.78 13.72 1.72
C LYS A 201 20.61 13.04 0.62
N ARG A 202 20.28 13.28 -0.65
CA ARG A 202 20.89 12.63 -1.82
C ARG A 202 21.53 13.65 -2.74
#